data_AF-A0A2S7XJI6-F1
#
_entry.id   AF-A0A2S7XJI6-F1
#
_cell.length_a   1.000
_cell.length_b   1.000
_cell.length_c   1.000
_cell.angle_alpha   90.00
_cell.angle_beta   90.00
_cell.angle_gamma   90.00
#
_symmetry.space_group_name_H-M   'P 1'
#
loop_
_entity.id
_entity.type
_entity.pdbx_description
1 polymer ?
#
loop_
_entity_poly.entity_id
_entity_poly.type
_entity_poly.pdbx_seq_one_letter_code
_entity_poly.pdbx_strand_id
1 'polypeptide(L)'
;MSQYINQKAVNQLVQEVGDENVPFLFGIFCDELDDFICTLSTQPEIEKVREISHCLKSSAGSFGADKLASMAINIEEKAKQHQQEWVERNISEFVNIARGTELAYRQLLVK
;
A
#
# COMPACT_ATOMS: atom_id res chain seq x y z
N MET A 1 18.79 -0.13 -2.66
CA MET A 1 18.03 0.98 -2.04
C MET A 1 16.63 0.89 -2.60
N SER A 2 15.69 0.37 -1.83
CA SER A 2 14.34 0.13 -2.33
C SER A 2 13.61 1.46 -2.43
N GLN A 3 13.40 1.95 -3.65
CA GLN A 3 12.65 3.19 -3.96
C GLN A 3 11.20 3.23 -3.44
N TYR A 4 10.75 2.15 -2.79
CA TYR A 4 9.40 1.95 -2.27
C TYR A 4 9.31 2.18 -0.77
N ILE A 5 10.44 2.28 -0.05
CA ILE A 5 10.47 2.34 1.41
C ILE A 5 11.22 3.59 1.87
N ASN A 6 10.54 4.38 2.66
CA ASN A 6 11.10 5.51 3.36
C ASN A 6 11.66 5.06 4.70
N GLN A 7 12.98 4.91 4.74
CA GLN A 7 13.70 4.49 5.94
C GLN A 7 13.44 5.41 7.15
N LYS A 8 13.16 6.71 6.94
CA LYS A 8 12.89 7.62 8.05
C LYS A 8 11.56 7.31 8.72
N ALA A 9 10.51 7.08 7.92
CA ALA A 9 9.20 6.72 8.43
C ALA A 9 9.23 5.34 9.10
N VAL A 10 9.92 4.36 8.50
CA VAL A 10 10.15 3.05 9.12
C VAL A 10 10.88 3.20 10.47
N ASN A 11 11.95 4.00 10.54
CA ASN A 11 12.68 4.20 11.78
C ASN A 11 11.82 4.92 12.85
N GLN A 12 10.96 5.86 12.44
CA GLN A 12 9.99 6.49 13.34
C GLN A 12 8.98 5.47 13.88
N LEU A 13 8.43 4.65 13.00
CA LEU A 13 7.53 3.56 13.38
C LEU A 13 8.20 2.63 14.40
N VAL A 14 9.45 2.22 14.14
CA VAL A 14 10.25 1.41 15.06
C VAL A 14 10.42 2.08 16.42
N GLN A 15 10.62 3.41 16.45
CA GLN A 15 10.70 4.15 17.71
C GLN A 15 9.36 4.28 18.43
N GLU A 16 8.24 4.35 17.70
CA GLU A 16 6.90 4.52 18.27
C GLU A 16 6.31 3.20 18.80
N VAL A 17 6.46 2.10 18.06
CA VAL A 17 5.85 0.80 18.42
C VAL A 17 6.84 -0.19 19.01
N GLY A 18 8.14 0.02 18.85
CA GLY A 18 9.19 -0.88 19.33
C GLY A 18 9.61 -1.92 18.28
N ASP A 19 10.91 -2.22 18.26
CA ASP A 19 11.57 -3.13 17.29
C ASP A 19 10.93 -4.53 17.28
N GLU A 20 10.43 -4.99 18.42
CA GLU A 20 9.76 -6.28 18.57
C GLU A 20 8.36 -6.36 17.92
N ASN A 21 7.67 -5.22 17.80
CA ASN A 21 6.32 -5.14 17.24
C ASN A 21 6.30 -4.79 15.76
N VAL A 22 7.39 -4.21 15.23
CA VAL A 22 7.51 -3.80 13.83
C VAL A 22 7.39 -4.99 12.87
N PRO A 23 8.05 -6.15 13.10
CA PRO A 23 7.90 -7.30 12.23
C PRO A 23 6.47 -7.82 12.15
N PHE A 24 5.76 -7.79 13.28
CA PHE A 24 4.36 -8.19 13.37
C PHE A 24 3.46 -7.25 12.57
N LEU A 25 3.63 -5.93 12.71
CA LEU A 25 2.86 -4.94 11.97
C LEU A 25 3.14 -4.96 10.47
N PHE A 26 4.39 -5.12 10.07
CA PHE A 26 4.75 -5.30 8.66
C PHE A 26 4.18 -6.60 8.09
N GLY A 27 4.11 -7.67 8.89
CA GLY A 27 3.43 -8.91 8.50
C GLY A 27 1.96 -8.67 8.19
N ILE A 28 1.22 -8.05 9.12
CA ILE A 28 -0.19 -7.66 8.91
C ILE A 28 -0.34 -6.78 7.68
N PHE A 29 0.51 -5.76 7.53
CA PHE A 29 0.47 -4.86 6.39
C PHE A 29 0.71 -5.58 5.05
N CYS A 30 1.64 -6.54 5.01
CA CYS A 30 1.89 -7.34 3.81
C CYS A 30 0.70 -8.25 3.48
N ASP A 31 0.08 -8.87 4.50
CA ASP A 31 -1.08 -9.72 4.32
C ASP A 31 -2.30 -8.91 3.82
N GLU A 32 -2.55 -7.74 4.41
CA GLU A 32 -3.57 -6.79 3.93
C GLU A 32 -3.29 -6.34 2.49
N LEU A 33 -2.01 -6.06 2.17
CA LEU A 33 -1.59 -5.70 0.81
C LEU A 33 -1.91 -6.80 -0.19
N ASP A 34 -1.65 -8.05 0.14
CA ASP A 34 -1.93 -9.20 -0.74
C ASP A 34 -3.44 -9.38 -0.95
N ASP A 35 -4.24 -9.23 0.10
CA ASP A 35 -5.70 -9.23 0.01
C ASP A 35 -6.22 -8.09 -0.89
N PHE A 36 -5.64 -6.89 -0.76
CA PHE A 36 -5.96 -5.76 -1.63
C PHE A 36 -5.56 -6.03 -3.08
N ILE A 37 -4.37 -6.58 -3.32
CA ILE A 37 -3.90 -6.95 -4.66
C ILE A 37 -4.84 -7.97 -5.29
N CYS A 38 -5.25 -9.00 -4.54
CA CYS A 38 -6.19 -10.01 -5.00
C CYS A 38 -7.54 -9.38 -5.34
N THR A 39 -8.05 -8.51 -4.48
CA THR A 39 -9.33 -7.81 -4.69
C THR A 39 -9.26 -6.85 -5.89
N LEU A 40 -8.18 -6.10 -6.06
CA LEU A 40 -8.01 -5.20 -7.21
C LEU A 40 -7.85 -5.99 -8.53
N SER A 41 -7.28 -7.19 -8.47
CA SER A 41 -7.12 -8.08 -9.62
C SER A 41 -8.44 -8.66 -10.11
N THR A 42 -9.49 -8.71 -9.27
CA THR A 42 -10.83 -9.17 -9.67
C THR A 42 -11.71 -8.07 -10.27
N GLN A 43 -11.14 -6.89 -10.58
CA GLN A 43 -11.86 -5.72 -11.10
C GLN A 43 -13.09 -5.37 -10.25
N PRO A 44 -12.87 -4.97 -8.99
CA PRO A 44 -13.96 -4.70 -8.08
C PRO A 44 -14.61 -3.35 -8.42
N GLU A 45 -15.80 -3.09 -7.86
CA GLU A 45 -16.48 -1.82 -8.07
C GLU A 45 -15.65 -0.62 -7.59
N ILE A 46 -15.87 0.55 -8.20
CA ILE A 46 -15.10 1.76 -7.92
C ILE A 46 -15.16 2.19 -6.44
N GLU A 47 -16.27 1.93 -5.76
CA GLU A 47 -16.39 2.15 -4.30
C GLU A 47 -15.44 1.27 -3.51
N LYS A 48 -15.29 0.00 -3.91
CA LYS A 48 -14.37 -0.92 -3.25
C LYS A 48 -12.92 -0.52 -3.48
N VAL A 49 -12.59 -0.11 -4.70
CA VAL A 49 -11.26 0.42 -5.02
C VAL A 49 -10.95 1.65 -4.17
N ARG A 50 -11.93 2.52 -3.96
CA ARG A 50 -11.81 3.71 -3.10
C ARG A 50 -11.58 3.33 -1.64
N GLU A 51 -12.33 2.38 -1.08
CA GLU A 51 -12.13 1.88 0.28
C GLU A 51 -10.71 1.35 0.47
N ILE A 52 -10.30 0.46 -0.43
CA ILE A 52 -8.96 -0.14 -0.43
C ILE A 52 -7.89 0.95 -0.47
N SER A 53 -8.05 1.93 -1.37
CA SER A 53 -7.10 3.03 -1.51
C SER A 53 -7.06 3.93 -0.27
N HIS A 54 -8.19 4.18 0.37
CA HIS A 54 -8.25 4.96 1.61
C HIS A 54 -7.51 4.26 2.77
N CYS A 55 -7.71 2.94 2.92
CA CYS A 55 -6.98 2.14 3.91
C CYS A 55 -5.48 2.09 3.59
N LEU A 56 -5.12 1.75 2.35
CA LEU A 56 -3.74 1.68 1.88
C LEU A 56 -3.00 3.00 2.05
N LYS A 57 -3.63 4.14 1.76
CA LYS A 57 -3.03 5.46 1.95
C LYS A 57 -2.55 5.67 3.39
N SER A 58 -3.40 5.35 4.36
CA SER A 58 -3.09 5.54 5.78
C SER A 58 -2.01 4.55 6.23
N SER A 59 -2.19 3.26 5.92
CA SER A 59 -1.21 2.23 6.27
C SER A 59 0.15 2.51 5.60
N ALA A 60 0.17 2.72 4.29
CA ALA A 60 1.39 3.03 3.55
C ALA A 60 2.09 4.29 4.08
N GLY A 61 1.33 5.33 4.45
CA GLY A 61 1.89 6.53 5.08
C GLY A 61 2.59 6.24 6.41
N SER A 62 1.96 5.43 7.28
CA SER A 62 2.54 5.02 8.57
C SER A 62 3.76 4.12 8.41
N PHE A 63 3.73 3.20 7.45
CA PHE A 63 4.82 2.25 7.23
C PHE A 63 5.99 2.84 6.43
N GLY A 64 5.83 4.02 5.82
CA GLY A 64 6.85 4.66 4.99
C GLY A 64 6.84 4.24 3.52
N ALA A 65 5.73 3.67 3.05
CA ALA A 65 5.54 3.30 1.66
C ALA A 65 5.03 4.49 0.82
N ASP A 66 5.82 5.56 0.74
CA ASP A 66 5.43 6.85 0.13
C ASP A 66 4.88 6.70 -1.29
N LYS A 67 5.48 5.80 -2.09
CA LYS A 67 5.07 5.57 -3.48
C LYS A 67 3.68 4.92 -3.57
N LEU A 68 3.42 3.96 -2.68
CA LEU A 68 2.13 3.29 -2.57
C LEU A 68 1.06 4.24 -2.02
N ALA A 69 1.40 5.01 -0.98
CA ALA A 69 0.51 6.03 -0.41
C ALA A 69 0.11 7.07 -1.46
N SER A 70 1.07 7.55 -2.24
CA SER A 70 0.82 8.51 -3.33
C SER A 70 -0.10 7.94 -4.41
N MET A 71 0.11 6.68 -4.80
CA MET A 71 -0.74 6.01 -5.79
C MET A 71 -2.16 5.79 -5.26
N ALA A 72 -2.28 5.39 -3.99
CA ALA A 72 -3.56 5.20 -3.32
C ALA A 72 -4.36 6.52 -3.25
N ILE A 73 -3.70 7.64 -2.92
CA ILE A 73 -4.35 8.97 -2.95
C ILE A 73 -4.92 9.27 -4.34
N ASN A 74 -4.12 9.05 -5.39
CA ASN A 74 -4.52 9.37 -6.76
C ASN A 74 -5.71 8.50 -7.21
N ILE A 75 -5.68 7.20 -6.91
CA ILE A 75 -6.79 6.28 -7.17
C ILE A 75 -8.05 6.69 -6.37
N GLU A 76 -7.90 7.03 -5.09
CA GLU A 76 -9.01 7.46 -4.22
C GLU A 76 -9.70 8.72 -4.78
N GLU A 77 -8.93 9.73 -5.20
CA GLU A 77 -9.45 10.96 -5.79
C GLU A 77 -10.15 10.71 -7.11
N LYS A 78 -9.59 9.84 -7.95
CA LYS A 78 -10.18 9.49 -9.26
C LYS A 78 -11.44 8.66 -9.13
N ALA A 79 -11.48 7.77 -8.15
CA ALA A 79 -12.66 7.04 -7.76
C ALA A 79 -13.78 7.97 -7.24
N LYS A 80 -13.43 8.98 -6.43
CA LYS A 80 -14.37 10.03 -5.98
C LYS A 80 -14.92 10.88 -7.13
N GLN A 81 -14.12 11.10 -8.17
CA GLN A 81 -14.53 11.83 -9.37
C GLN A 81 -15.33 10.97 -10.36
N HIS A 82 -15.71 9.74 -9.98
CA HIS A 82 -16.40 8.78 -10.85
C HIS A 82 -15.65 8.49 -12.16
N GLN A 83 -14.32 8.61 -12.18
CA GLN A 83 -13.47 8.33 -13.34
C GLN A 83 -13.15 6.83 -13.43
N GLN A 84 -14.18 6.00 -13.59
CA GLN A 84 -14.04 4.54 -13.59
C GLN A 84 -13.05 4.04 -14.64
N GLU A 85 -13.13 4.52 -15.89
CA GLU A 85 -12.19 4.14 -16.94
C GLU A 85 -10.73 4.46 -16.59
N TRP A 86 -10.48 5.58 -15.89
CA TRP A 86 -9.14 5.94 -15.46
C TRP A 86 -8.65 4.98 -14.38
N VAL A 87 -9.50 4.70 -13.38
CA VAL A 87 -9.18 3.77 -12.31
C VAL A 87 -8.88 2.38 -12.87
N GLU A 88 -9.72 1.86 -13.76
CA GLU A 88 -9.52 0.55 -14.39
C GLU A 88 -8.20 0.47 -15.18
N ARG A 89 -7.85 1.53 -15.92
CA ARG A 89 -6.56 1.59 -16.65
C ARG A 89 -5.34 1.65 -15.73
N ASN A 90 -5.49 2.24 -14.54
CA ASN A 90 -4.40 2.44 -13.59
C ASN A 90 -4.37 1.37 -12.48
N ILE A 91 -5.39 0.51 -12.37
CA ILE A 91 -5.44 -0.59 -11.40
C ILE A 91 -4.25 -1.53 -11.58
N SER A 92 -3.87 -1.85 -12.81
CA SER A 92 -2.71 -2.73 -13.07
C SER A 92 -1.40 -2.11 -12.58
N GLU A 93 -1.24 -0.79 -12.74
CA GLU A 93 -0.09 -0.07 -12.20
C GLU A 93 -0.13 -0.02 -10.67
N PHE A 94 -1.30 0.20 -10.08
CA PHE A 94 -1.48 0.22 -8.63
C PHE A 94 -1.11 -1.13 -8.00
N VAL A 95 -1.58 -2.23 -8.60
CA VAL A 95 -1.23 -3.61 -8.20
C VAL A 95 0.28 -3.86 -8.32
N ASN A 96 0.91 -3.38 -9.39
CA ASN A 96 2.36 -3.52 -9.55
C ASN A 96 3.16 -2.77 -8.48
N ILE A 97 2.72 -1.55 -8.12
CA ILE A 97 3.34 -0.76 -7.06
C ILE A 97 3.12 -1.42 -5.70
N ALA A 98 1.90 -1.93 -5.45
CA ALA A 98 1.55 -2.66 -4.24
C ALA A 98 2.44 -3.89 -4.05
N ARG A 99 2.54 -4.76 -5.07
CA ARG A 99 3.43 -5.95 -5.04
C ARG A 99 4.90 -5.58 -4.86
N GLY A 100 5.37 -4.55 -5.57
CA GLY A 100 6.75 -4.08 -5.43
C GLY A 100 7.06 -3.58 -4.02
N THR A 101 6.08 -2.96 -3.36
CA THR A 101 6.17 -2.50 -1.98
C THR A 101 6.19 -3.69 -1.02
N GLU A 102 5.21 -4.58 -1.11
CA GLU A 102 5.10 -5.80 -0.29
C GLU A 102 6.39 -6.64 -0.33
N LEU A 103 6.92 -6.92 -1.52
CA LEU A 103 8.19 -7.63 -1.70
C LEU A 103 9.36 -6.93 -0.99
N ALA A 104 9.40 -5.59 -1.06
CA ALA A 104 10.46 -4.82 -0.44
C ALA A 104 10.38 -4.86 1.10
N TYR A 105 9.17 -4.83 1.68
CA TYR A 105 8.98 -5.01 3.13
C TYR A 105 9.27 -6.44 3.58
N ARG A 106 8.82 -7.46 2.83
CA ARG A 106 9.16 -8.85 3.13
C ARG A 106 10.66 -9.10 3.11
N GLN A 107 11.40 -8.49 2.18
CA GLN A 107 12.87 -8.58 2.18
C GLN A 107 13.53 -7.91 3.38
N LEU A 108 12.89 -6.89 3.97
CA LEU A 108 13.34 -6.24 5.20
C LEU A 108 13.09 -7.12 6.42
N LEU A 109 11.97 -7.84 6.46
CA LEU A 109 11.61 -8.76 7.54
C LEU A 109 12.51 -10.00 7.64
N VAL A 110 13.06 -10.45 6.51
CA VAL A 110 13.92 -11.64 6.43
C VAL A 110 15.39 -11.32 6.73
N LYS A 111 15.72 -10.04 6.95
CA LYS A 111 17.09 -9.57 7.19
C LYS A 111 17.38 -9.36 8.68
#